data_AF-A0A382XYQ9-F1
#
_entry.id   AF-A0A382XYQ9-F1
#
_cell.length_a   1.000
_cell.length_b   1.000
_cell.length_c   1.000
_cell.angle_alpha   90.00
_cell.angle_beta   90.00
_cell.angle_gamma   90.00
#
_symmetry.space_group_name_H-M   'P 1'
#
loop_
_entity.id
_entity.type
_entity.pdbx_description
1 polymer ?
#
loop_
_entity_poly.entity_id
_entity_poly.type
_entity_poly.pdbx_seq_one_letter_code
_entity_poly.pdbx_strand_id
1 'polypeptide(L)' 'MTVEYQYIVRIVGNDIPGERKMIVGLTQIRGVGYMFANTILNVLKINPNQRIGYLSPEQ' A
#
# COMPACT_ATOMS: atom_id res chain seq x y z
N MET A 1 8.09 -2.97 -17.72
CA MET A 1 8.81 -2.30 -16.61
C MET A 1 8.97 -3.32 -15.49
N THR A 2 10.18 -3.54 -15.00
CA THR A 2 10.43 -4.44 -13.86
C THR A 2 10.03 -3.73 -12.58
N VAL A 3 9.12 -4.31 -11.80
CA VAL A 3 8.74 -3.76 -10.50
C VAL A 3 9.85 -4.11 -9.51
N GLU A 4 10.64 -3.11 -9.13
CA GLU A 4 11.69 -3.30 -8.12
C GLU A 4 11.07 -3.35 -6.72
N TYR A 5 11.57 -4.28 -5.91
CA TYR A 5 11.09 -4.43 -4.55
C TYR A 5 11.65 -3.32 -3.65
N GLN A 6 10.77 -2.53 -3.06
CA GLN A 6 11.09 -1.50 -2.10
C GLN A 6 10.89 -2.02 -0.67
N TYR A 7 11.94 -1.94 0.15
CA TYR A 7 11.86 -2.37 1.56
C TYR A 7 11.08 -1.38 2.43
N ILE A 8 11.06 -0.10 2.05
CA ILE A 8 10.32 0.97 2.73
C ILE A 8 9.62 1.80 1.65
N VAL A 9 8.32 2.03 1.82
CA VAL A 9 7.52 2.89 0.95
C VAL A 9 6.90 4.00 1.80
N ARG A 10 7.15 5.25 1.41
CA ARG A 10 6.61 6.42 2.11
C ARG A 10 5.30 6.86 1.48
N ILE A 11 4.21 6.83 2.25
CA ILE A 11 2.86 7.23 1.80
C ILE A 11 2.30 8.27 2.77
N VAL A 12 1.97 9.47 2.25
CA VAL A 12 1.48 10.62 3.03
C VAL A 12 2.34 10.87 4.29
N GLY A 13 3.66 10.88 4.12
CA GLY A 13 4.61 11.13 5.22
C GLY A 13 4.79 9.99 6.22
N ASN A 14 4.17 8.82 6.03
CA ASN A 14 4.36 7.63 6.85
C ASN A 14 5.26 6.63 6.14
N ASP A 15 6.27 6.11 6.84
CA ASP A 15 7.13 5.05 6.33
C ASP A 15 6.50 3.69 6.60
N ILE A 16 6.19 2.96 5.53
CA ILE A 16 5.51 1.67 5.62
C ILE A 16 6.49 0.57 5.18
N PRO A 17 6.69 -0.49 5.98
CA PRO A 17 7.53 -1.63 5.58
C PRO A 17 6.93 -2.34 4.37
N GLY A 18 7.76 -2.59 3.35
CA GLY A 18 7.35 -3.17 2.07
C GLY A 18 6.85 -4.62 2.17
N GLU A 19 7.20 -5.33 3.25
CA GLU A 19 6.73 -6.70 3.52
C GLU A 19 5.25 -6.76 3.91
N ARG A 20 4.65 -5.63 4.34
CA ARG A 20 3.25 -5.58 4.75
C ARG A 20 2.34 -5.70 3.54
N LYS A 21 1.18 -6.34 3.76
CA LYS A 21 0.07 -6.34 2.79
C LYS A 21 -0.45 -4.92 2.58
N MET A 22 -0.88 -4.60 1.36
CA MET A 22 -1.48 -3.32 0.98
C MET A 22 -2.55 -2.87 1.98
N ILE A 23 -3.50 -3.75 2.28
CA ILE A 23 -4.61 -3.45 3.18
C ILE A 23 -4.14 -3.05 4.58
N VAL A 24 -3.11 -3.71 5.11
CA VAL A 24 -2.59 -3.44 6.45
C VAL A 24 -1.73 -2.18 6.46
N GLY A 25 -0.87 -2.00 5.47
CA GLY A 25 0.01 -0.84 5.47
C GLY A 25 -0.74 0.48 5.23
N LEU A 26 -1.81 0.49 4.41
CA LEU A 26 -2.65 1.67 4.28
C LEU A 26 -3.29 2.10 5.61
N THR A 27 -3.60 1.16 6.51
CA THR A 27 -4.17 1.50 7.83
C THR A 27 -3.18 2.16 8.79
N GLN A 28 -1.88 2.21 8.45
CA GLN A 28 -0.90 3.00 9.21
C GLN A 28 -1.06 4.50 9.01
N ILE A 29 -1.72 4.91 7.93
CA ILE A 29 -1.98 6.32 7.67
C ILE A 29 -3.09 6.79 8.61
N ARG A 30 -2.82 7.84 9.37
CA ARG A 30 -3.80 8.43 10.31
C ARG A 30 -5.07 8.84 9.55
N GLY A 31 -6.21 8.32 9.99
CA GLY A 31 -7.52 8.55 9.36
C GLY A 31 -7.91 7.50 8.32
N VAL A 32 -7.03 6.55 7.99
CA VAL A 32 -7.33 5.43 7.09
C VAL A 32 -7.64 4.19 7.91
N GLY A 33 -8.93 3.89 8.07
CA GLY A 33 -9.39 2.64 8.66
C GLY A 33 -9.36 1.47 7.67
N TYR A 34 -9.55 0.24 8.18
CA TYR A 34 -9.55 -0.98 7.36
C TYR A 34 -10.56 -0.91 6.20
N MET A 35 -11.79 -0.49 6.47
CA MET A 35 -12.83 -0.37 5.45
C MET A 35 -12.48 0.68 4.39
N PHE A 36 -11.89 1.80 4.80
CA PHE A 36 -11.50 2.86 3.87
C PHE A 36 -10.33 2.41 2.98
N ALA A 37 -9.32 1.76 3.56
CA ALA A 37 -8.23 1.13 2.81
C ALA A 37 -8.78 0.10 1.80
N ASN A 38 -9.72 -0.75 2.22
CA ASN A 38 -10.31 -1.75 1.35
C ASN A 38 -11.07 -1.11 0.17
N THR A 39 -11.85 -0.06 0.43
CA THR A 39 -12.56 0.68 -0.63
C THR A 39 -11.59 1.32 -1.61
N ILE A 40 -10.52 1.98 -1.15
CA ILE A 40 -9.49 2.57 -2.02
C ILE A 40 -8.89 1.50 -2.93
N LEU A 41 -8.48 0.37 -2.35
CA LEU A 41 -7.88 -0.73 -3.11
C LEU A 41 -8.84 -1.32 -4.14
N ASN A 42 -10.13 -1.45 -3.80
CA ASN A 42 -11.16 -1.93 -4.72
C ASN A 42 -11.42 -0.95 -5.87
N VAL A 43 -11.48 0.35 -5.59
CA VAL A 43 -11.66 1.40 -6.62
C VAL A 43 -10.48 1.42 -7.58
N LEU A 44 -9.25 1.31 -7.05
CA LEU A 44 -8.03 1.29 -7.85
C LEU A 44 -7.71 -0.09 -8.46
N LYS A 45 -8.54 -1.11 -8.18
CA LYS A 45 -8.34 -2.51 -8.60
C LYS A 45 -6.97 -3.07 -8.21
N ILE A 46 -6.43 -2.64 -7.08
CA ILE A 46 -5.18 -3.13 -6.51
C ILE A 46 -5.47 -4.33 -5.62
N ASN A 47 -4.67 -5.39 -5.74
CA ASN A 47 -4.83 -6.58 -4.91
C ASN A 47 -4.50 -6.28 -3.44
N PRO A 48 -5.45 -6.42 -2.49
CA PRO A 48 -5.21 -6.12 -1.08
C PRO A 48 -4.18 -7.03 -0.40
N ASN A 49 -3.95 -8.22 -0.95
CA ASN A 49 -2.98 -9.19 -0.46
C ASN A 49 -1.57 -9.00 -1.04
N GLN A 50 -1.40 -8.11 -2.02
CA GLN A 50 -0.09 -7.75 -2.55
C GLN A 50 0.74 -7.07 -1.45
N ARG A 51 2.06 -7.26 -1.50
CA ARG A 51 2.99 -6.57 -0.63
C ARG A 51 3.26 -5.16 -1.15
N ILE A 52 3.32 -4.19 -0.25
CA ILE A 52 3.54 -2.77 -0.56
C ILE A 52 4.88 -2.54 -1.27
N GLY A 53 5.89 -3.38 -1.00
CA GLY A 53 7.18 -3.28 -1.65
C GLY A 53 7.15 -3.48 -3.17
N TYR A 54 6.06 -4.02 -3.73
CA TYR A 54 5.87 -4.14 -5.17
C TYR A 54 4.95 -3.05 -5.75
N LEU A 55 4.74 -1.94 -5.05
CA LEU A 55 4.01 -0.81 -5.62
C LEU A 55 4.91 -0.10 -6.64
N SER A 56 4.44 0.09 -7.87
CA SER A 56 5.14 0.98 -8.80
C SER A 56 4.82 2.45 -8.44
N PRO A 57 5.74 3.40 -8.71
CA PRO A 57 5.49 4.82 -8.46
C PRO A 57 4.31 5.41 -9.25
N GLU A 58 3.89 4.73 -10.31
CA GLU A 58 2.83 5.15 -11.24
C GLU A 58 1.44 4.61 -10.86
N GLN A 59 1.38 3.69 -9.88
CA GLN A 59 0.14 3.15 -9.31
C GLN A 59 -0.42 4.04 -8.21
#